data_AF-G7E5V7-F1
#
_entry.id   AF-G7E5V7-F1
#
_cell.length_a   1.000
_cell.length_b   1.000
_cell.length_c   1.000
_cell.angle_alpha   90.00
_cell.angle_beta   90.00
_cell.angle_gamma   90.00
#
_symmetry.space_group_name_H-M   'P 1'
#
loop_
_entity.id
_entity.type
_entity.pdbx_description
1 polymer ?
#
loop_
_entity_poly.entity_id
_entity_poly.type
_entity_poly.pdbx_seq_one_letter_code
_entity_poly.pdbx_strand_id
1 'polypeptide(L)'
;MRQPEPSRKQARLLAKQRAQRDQAASEHTAFRQAERYWKSRIDSPQYEHAFRSSSVQWHDTPGCSYQIGTWTDGRVKLTYSLRRHRLNGVPDALAQRPSTSSEWQSGTYAITFDAAPGLVYLPGWAAPPLQRQLIKSCLCEAADEHHPLSLSPHFVLPPAGLWDTYQRWRRTPQEPAGADSWHVPRKTVAARERLRRERVDLEPVTTGNFMSERKPLPSMHANEDPSKDQAQSEHIHEVMERLRWAIIGFEYSWTDKAYYYDRPFSPMPDLISRACTNTVKALPWADVFTRATSEERAQYLGWANDYEPQTGIVNFYGARDTLTGHIDQSEPDAVRPLVSISLGTSAVFLAGGETRDARHPLPFLLRSGDAIVMSGPSRRVFHGIPRVLDHLPAPAHLTSSISDDPDWTEGGFADYMSAGRRININDHAQKHSTGPKSHCRLNVPLRDEPKLGLAQLPVCACCGTVEASLPKLGVARAAG
;
A
#
# COMPACT_ATOMS: atom_id res chain seq x y z
N MET A 1 -23.96 -29.51 -5.49
CA MET A 1 -24.66 -29.40 -6.79
C MET A 1 -23.63 -29.46 -7.91
N ARG A 2 -23.70 -30.42 -8.83
CA ARG A 2 -22.84 -30.44 -10.03
C ARG A 2 -23.24 -29.25 -10.92
N GLN A 3 -22.27 -28.44 -11.35
CA GLN A 3 -22.49 -27.40 -12.35
C GLN A 3 -23.10 -28.04 -13.62
N PRO A 4 -24.11 -27.44 -14.27
CA PRO A 4 -24.68 -27.99 -15.48
C PRO A 4 -23.62 -28.05 -16.59
N GLU A 5 -23.54 -29.19 -17.29
CA GLU A 5 -22.59 -29.33 -18.39
C GLU A 5 -22.93 -28.36 -19.53
N PRO A 6 -21.91 -27.69 -20.11
CA PRO A 6 -22.13 -26.72 -21.17
C PRO A 6 -22.72 -27.40 -22.41
N SER A 7 -23.69 -26.74 -23.05
CA SER A 7 -24.26 -27.22 -24.32
C SER A 7 -23.18 -27.42 -25.39
N ARG A 8 -23.39 -28.31 -26.37
CA ARG A 8 -22.44 -28.55 -27.49
C ARG A 8 -22.01 -27.25 -28.20
N LYS A 9 -22.92 -26.29 -28.34
CA LYS A 9 -22.66 -24.98 -28.95
C LYS A 9 -21.74 -24.13 -28.08
N GLN A 10 -21.96 -24.15 -26.76
CA GLN A 10 -21.14 -23.44 -25.78
C GLN A 10 -19.75 -24.06 -25.64
N ALA A 11 -19.64 -25.39 -25.65
CA ALA A 11 -18.36 -26.10 -25.66
C ALA A 11 -17.52 -25.77 -26.90
N ARG A 12 -18.14 -25.71 -28.10
CA ARG A 12 -17.45 -25.29 -29.33
C ARG A 12 -16.97 -23.84 -29.29
N LEU A 13 -17.79 -22.93 -28.75
CA LEU A 13 -17.40 -21.52 -28.60
C LEU A 13 -16.20 -21.38 -27.63
N LEU A 14 -16.25 -22.08 -26.49
CA LEU A 14 -15.15 -22.11 -25.52
C LEU A 14 -13.88 -22.69 -26.13
N ALA A 15 -13.97 -23.77 -26.91
CA ALA A 15 -12.82 -24.36 -27.61
C ALA A 15 -12.21 -23.39 -28.64
N LYS A 16 -13.03 -22.66 -29.40
CA LYS A 16 -12.56 -21.64 -30.34
C LYS A 16 -11.88 -20.46 -29.62
N GLN A 17 -12.43 -20.02 -28.50
CA GLN A 17 -11.82 -18.98 -27.65
C GLN A 17 -10.49 -19.44 -27.05
N ARG A 18 -10.36 -20.71 -26.67
CA ARG A 18 -9.10 -21.31 -26.19
C ARG A 18 -8.04 -21.33 -27.28
N ALA A 19 -8.35 -21.84 -28.48
CA ALA A 19 -7.40 -21.87 -29.60
C ALA A 19 -6.89 -20.47 -29.99
N GLN A 20 -7.76 -19.47 -30.03
CA GLN A 20 -7.35 -18.08 -30.27
C GLN A 20 -6.48 -17.49 -29.14
N ARG A 21 -6.73 -17.88 -27.88
CA ARG A 21 -5.90 -17.48 -26.74
C ARG A 21 -4.50 -18.10 -26.82
N ASP A 22 -4.42 -19.37 -27.19
CA ASP A 22 -3.15 -20.10 -27.26
C ASP A 22 -2.27 -19.56 -28.39
N GLN A 23 -2.86 -19.24 -29.55
CA GLN A 23 -2.15 -18.60 -30.66
C GLN A 23 -1.62 -17.21 -30.28
N ALA A 24 -2.39 -16.41 -29.52
CA ALA A 24 -1.92 -15.10 -29.04
C ALA A 24 -0.92 -15.21 -27.88
N ALA A 25 -0.78 -16.36 -27.22
CA ALA A 25 0.09 -16.52 -26.06
C ALA A 25 1.58 -16.47 -26.42
N SER A 26 1.96 -16.93 -27.62
CA SER A 26 3.35 -16.96 -28.08
C SER A 26 3.95 -15.58 -28.36
N GLU A 27 3.12 -14.55 -28.56
CA GLU A 27 3.56 -13.17 -28.82
C GLU A 27 3.64 -12.32 -27.53
N HIS A 28 3.15 -12.85 -26.40
CA HIS A 28 3.12 -12.10 -25.15
C HIS A 28 4.39 -12.27 -24.33
N THR A 29 4.81 -11.19 -23.68
CA THR A 29 5.87 -11.22 -22.66
C THR A 29 5.57 -12.22 -21.53
N ALA A 30 6.57 -12.77 -20.87
CA ALA A 30 6.44 -13.69 -19.73
C ALA A 30 5.52 -13.14 -18.64
N PHE A 31 5.67 -11.85 -18.28
CA PHE A 31 4.80 -11.20 -17.30
C PHE A 31 3.33 -11.19 -17.75
N ARG A 32 3.07 -10.80 -19.00
CA ARG A 32 1.72 -10.76 -19.57
C ARG A 32 1.09 -12.15 -19.67
N GLN A 33 1.86 -13.18 -19.99
CA GLN A 33 1.36 -14.57 -19.99
C GLN A 33 0.94 -15.02 -18.58
N ALA A 34 1.73 -14.68 -17.55
CA ALA A 34 1.38 -14.95 -16.16
C ALA A 34 0.13 -14.17 -15.73
N GLU A 35 0.08 -12.86 -16.01
CA GLU A 35 -1.05 -12.00 -15.68
C GLU A 35 -2.37 -12.52 -16.29
N ARG A 36 -2.36 -12.89 -17.59
CA ARG A 36 -3.54 -13.45 -18.27
C ARG A 36 -3.99 -14.78 -17.69
N TYR A 37 -3.05 -15.64 -17.31
CA TYR A 37 -3.36 -16.90 -16.64
C TYR A 37 -4.07 -16.63 -15.31
N TRP A 38 -3.43 -15.89 -14.41
CA TRP A 38 -3.97 -15.63 -13.07
C TRP A 38 -5.27 -14.84 -13.06
N LYS A 39 -5.47 -13.94 -14.04
CA LYS A 39 -6.70 -13.18 -14.22
C LYS A 39 -7.88 -14.02 -14.74
N SER A 40 -7.62 -15.18 -15.34
CA SER A 40 -8.63 -16.01 -16.01
C SER A 40 -9.77 -16.42 -15.06
N ARG A 41 -11.01 -16.31 -15.54
CA ARG A 41 -12.24 -16.77 -14.86
C ARG A 41 -12.94 -17.93 -15.58
N ILE A 42 -12.59 -18.12 -16.86
CA ILE A 42 -13.14 -19.21 -17.69
C ILE A 42 -12.44 -20.51 -17.30
N ASP A 43 -11.11 -20.48 -17.40
CA ASP A 43 -10.24 -21.55 -16.93
C ASP A 43 -9.61 -21.04 -15.63
N SER A 44 -10.27 -21.31 -14.50
CA SER A 44 -9.78 -20.88 -13.19
C SER A 44 -8.37 -21.43 -12.95
N PRO A 45 -7.41 -20.58 -12.56
CA PRO A 45 -6.07 -21.03 -12.19
C PRO A 45 -6.10 -22.03 -11.04
N GLN A 46 -5.09 -22.90 -11.01
CA GLN A 46 -4.80 -23.70 -9.83
C GLN A 46 -4.03 -22.80 -8.86
N TYR A 47 -4.73 -22.21 -7.89
CA TYR A 47 -4.15 -21.25 -6.95
C TYR A 47 -3.11 -21.89 -6.01
N GLU A 48 -3.02 -23.21 -5.97
CA GLU A 48 -1.95 -23.97 -5.30
C GLU A 48 -0.59 -23.79 -5.98
N HIS A 49 -0.58 -23.38 -7.26
CA HIS A 49 0.67 -23.09 -7.97
C HIS A 49 1.33 -21.77 -7.54
N ALA A 50 0.59 -20.88 -6.87
CA ALA A 50 1.16 -19.66 -6.33
C ALA A 50 1.93 -19.96 -5.03
N PHE A 51 3.03 -19.24 -4.81
CA PHE A 51 3.88 -19.38 -3.65
C PHE A 51 3.09 -19.19 -2.35
N ARG A 52 3.32 -20.12 -1.41
CA ARG A 52 2.87 -20.07 -0.02
C ARG A 52 4.03 -20.53 0.85
N SER A 53 4.21 -19.92 2.02
CA SER A 53 5.25 -20.39 2.96
C SER A 53 5.06 -21.87 3.34
N SER A 54 3.82 -22.33 3.46
CA SER A 54 3.48 -23.73 3.80
C SER A 54 3.79 -24.74 2.68
N SER A 55 4.10 -24.30 1.46
CA SER A 55 4.49 -25.20 0.36
C SER A 55 6.00 -25.44 0.29
N VAL A 56 6.75 -24.97 1.29
CA VAL A 56 8.21 -25.10 1.35
C VAL A 56 8.60 -25.98 2.52
N GLN A 57 9.47 -26.96 2.26
CA GLN A 57 10.17 -27.68 3.32
C GLN A 57 11.42 -26.90 3.71
N TRP A 58 11.54 -26.61 5.00
CA TRP A 58 12.60 -25.79 5.56
C TRP A 58 13.63 -26.67 6.27
N HIS A 59 14.90 -26.34 6.08
CA HIS A 59 16.03 -27.02 6.71
C HIS A 59 16.88 -26.02 7.48
N ASP A 60 17.25 -26.39 8.71
CA ASP A 60 18.21 -25.63 9.51
C ASP A 60 19.58 -25.66 8.85
N THR A 61 20.26 -24.52 8.86
CA THR A 61 21.63 -24.40 8.36
C THR A 61 22.56 -24.24 9.56
N PRO A 62 23.45 -25.20 9.84
CA PRO A 62 24.37 -25.12 10.97
C PRO A 62 25.18 -23.81 10.96
N GLY A 63 25.18 -23.11 12.10
CA GLY A 63 25.91 -21.84 12.26
C GLY A 63 25.23 -20.61 11.64
N CYS A 64 24.04 -20.74 11.04
CA CYS A 64 23.28 -19.62 10.48
C CYS A 64 22.03 -19.29 11.31
N SER A 65 21.62 -18.03 11.30
CA SER A 65 20.37 -17.52 11.93
C SER A 65 19.11 -17.81 11.10
N TYR A 66 19.26 -18.44 9.93
CA TYR A 66 18.20 -18.66 8.95
C TYR A 66 18.08 -20.12 8.54
N GLN A 67 16.91 -20.46 8.01
CA GLN A 67 16.64 -21.74 7.35
C GLN A 67 16.66 -21.58 5.83
N ILE A 68 17.04 -22.64 5.13
CA ILE A 68 16.98 -22.71 3.68
C ILE A 68 15.79 -23.55 3.24
N GLY A 69 15.23 -23.20 2.10
CA GLY A 69 14.14 -23.94 1.49
C GLY A 69 14.19 -23.81 -0.02
N THR A 70 13.54 -24.77 -0.68
CA THR A 70 13.40 -24.76 -2.13
C THR A 70 11.92 -24.80 -2.47
N TRP A 71 11.50 -23.94 -3.39
CA TRP A 71 10.12 -23.92 -3.89
C TRP A 71 10.11 -24.06 -5.41
N THR A 72 9.23 -24.92 -5.91
CA THR A 72 9.02 -25.09 -7.35
C THR A 72 7.67 -24.53 -7.74
N ASP A 73 7.66 -23.60 -8.70
CA ASP A 73 6.43 -23.05 -9.27
C ASP A 73 5.58 -24.19 -9.86
N GLY A 74 4.35 -24.31 -9.38
CA GLY A 74 3.48 -25.42 -9.75
C GLY A 74 3.10 -25.44 -11.23
N ARG A 75 3.13 -24.29 -11.90
CA ARG A 75 2.77 -24.12 -13.32
C ARG A 75 3.99 -24.26 -14.23
N VAL A 76 5.00 -23.42 -14.05
CA VAL A 76 6.15 -23.37 -14.98
C VAL A 76 7.30 -24.27 -14.57
N LYS A 77 7.20 -24.93 -13.41
CA LYS A 77 8.18 -25.88 -12.89
C LYS A 77 9.60 -25.29 -12.70
N LEU A 78 9.69 -23.97 -12.57
CA LEU A 78 10.92 -23.29 -12.17
C LEU A 78 11.13 -23.43 -10.67
N THR A 79 12.35 -23.74 -10.27
CA THR A 79 12.73 -23.99 -8.88
C THR A 79 13.56 -22.83 -8.34
N TYR A 80 13.21 -22.37 -7.15
CA TYR A 80 13.79 -21.19 -6.50
C TYR A 80 14.33 -21.54 -5.13
N SER A 81 15.54 -21.08 -4.83
CA SER A 81 16.14 -21.13 -3.50
C SER A 81 15.68 -19.95 -2.66
N LEU A 82 15.31 -20.25 -1.42
CA LEU A 82 14.71 -19.31 -0.46
C LEU A 82 15.45 -19.37 0.85
N ARG A 83 15.42 -18.26 1.59
CA ARG A 83 15.86 -18.22 3.00
C ARG A 83 14.76 -17.67 3.88
N ARG A 84 14.51 -18.31 5.01
CA ARG A 84 13.59 -17.88 6.05
C ARG A 84 14.37 -17.39 7.26
N HIS A 85 14.19 -16.11 7.60
CA HIS A 85 14.92 -15.39 8.63
C HIS A 85 14.01 -15.05 9.80
N ARG A 86 14.54 -15.12 11.03
CA ARG A 86 13.81 -14.64 12.21
C ARG A 86 13.71 -13.11 12.15
N LEU A 87 12.55 -12.59 12.54
CA LEU A 87 12.35 -11.15 12.62
C LEU A 87 12.98 -10.60 13.89
N ASN A 88 13.54 -9.41 13.79
CA ASN A 88 13.96 -8.64 14.95
C ASN A 88 12.75 -8.31 15.85
N GLY A 89 13.03 -8.07 17.12
CA GLY A 89 12.03 -7.55 18.05
C GLY A 89 11.60 -6.14 17.65
N VAL A 90 10.31 -5.84 17.77
CA VAL A 90 9.78 -4.48 17.63
C VAL A 90 9.12 -4.06 18.94
N PRO A 91 9.18 -2.77 19.34
CA PRO A 91 8.70 -2.32 20.64
C PRO A 91 7.17 -2.36 20.81
N ASP A 92 6.40 -2.49 19.73
CA ASP A 92 4.96 -2.25 19.74
C ASP A 92 4.16 -3.47 20.23
N ALA A 93 3.39 -3.28 21.31
CA ALA A 93 2.50 -4.28 21.89
C ALA A 93 1.36 -4.69 20.96
N LEU A 94 1.00 -3.92 19.93
CA LEU A 94 -0.01 -4.32 18.93
C LEU A 94 0.53 -5.33 17.91
N ALA A 95 1.85 -5.46 17.83
CA ALA A 95 2.51 -6.55 17.11
C ALA A 95 2.61 -7.83 17.95
N GLN A 96 1.98 -7.88 19.14
CA GLN A 96 1.97 -8.98 20.12
C GLN A 96 2.16 -10.36 19.46
N ARG A 97 3.42 -10.81 19.44
CA ARG A 97 3.80 -12.16 19.04
C ARG A 97 3.71 -13.00 20.30
N PRO A 98 3.12 -14.21 20.26
CA PRO A 98 3.18 -15.10 21.41
C PRO A 98 4.65 -15.32 21.78
N SER A 99 5.02 -14.94 23.01
CA SER A 99 6.40 -15.05 23.52
C SER A 99 6.87 -16.50 23.71
N THR A 100 5.97 -17.48 23.52
CA THR A 100 6.17 -18.85 24.01
C THR A 100 5.76 -19.97 23.05
N SER A 101 5.41 -19.73 21.78
CA SER A 101 4.95 -20.81 20.90
C SER A 101 5.81 -20.97 19.63
N SER A 102 6.46 -22.13 19.50
CA SER A 102 7.27 -22.69 18.38
C SER A 102 8.01 -21.70 17.45
N GLU A 103 9.31 -21.91 17.27
CA GLU A 103 10.27 -20.95 16.69
C GLU A 103 9.98 -20.39 15.26
N TRP A 104 8.93 -20.85 14.56
CA TRP A 104 8.65 -20.50 13.16
C TRP A 104 7.15 -20.40 12.81
N GLN A 105 6.37 -19.69 13.62
CA GLN A 105 4.97 -19.39 13.32
C GLN A 105 4.80 -18.19 12.40
N SER A 106 3.67 -18.11 11.68
CA SER A 106 3.34 -16.91 10.89
C SER A 106 3.42 -15.64 11.75
N GLY A 107 3.97 -14.57 11.19
CA GLY A 107 4.22 -13.32 11.89
C GLY A 107 5.57 -13.22 12.62
N THR A 108 6.34 -14.31 12.71
CA THR A 108 7.65 -14.32 13.41
C THR A 108 8.87 -14.36 12.50
N TYR A 109 8.67 -14.55 11.19
CA TYR A 109 9.75 -14.68 10.21
C TYR A 109 9.48 -13.93 8.90
N ALA A 110 10.55 -13.66 8.16
CA ALA A 110 10.55 -13.16 6.79
C ALA A 110 11.14 -14.20 5.84
N ILE A 111 10.69 -14.22 4.59
CA ILE A 111 11.21 -15.07 3.52
C ILE A 111 11.83 -14.19 2.44
N THR A 112 13.03 -14.55 2.02
CA THR A 112 13.77 -13.91 0.92
C THR A 112 13.97 -14.89 -0.22
N PHE A 113 14.12 -14.35 -1.43
CA PHE A 113 14.19 -15.12 -2.67
C PHE A 113 15.52 -14.84 -3.35
N ASP A 114 16.35 -15.86 -3.56
CA ASP A 114 17.68 -15.68 -4.17
C ASP A 114 17.58 -15.13 -5.59
N ALA A 115 16.52 -15.51 -6.31
CA ALA A 115 16.24 -15.01 -7.65
C ALA A 115 15.71 -13.56 -7.68
N ALA A 116 15.31 -12.99 -6.54
CA ALA A 116 14.77 -11.63 -6.43
C ALA A 116 15.33 -10.91 -5.17
N PRO A 117 16.60 -10.46 -5.20
CA PRO A 117 17.22 -9.77 -4.07
C PRO A 117 16.44 -8.53 -3.65
N GLY A 118 16.19 -8.39 -2.35
CA GLY A 118 15.41 -7.28 -1.77
C GLY A 118 13.90 -7.44 -1.83
N LEU A 119 13.38 -8.52 -2.43
CA LEU A 119 11.98 -8.92 -2.29
C LEU A 119 11.84 -9.79 -1.03
N VAL A 120 11.05 -9.30 -0.09
CA VAL A 120 10.83 -9.95 1.20
C VAL A 120 9.34 -10.20 1.39
N TYR A 121 8.99 -11.42 1.78
CA TYR A 121 7.63 -11.82 2.09
C TYR A 121 7.49 -12.15 3.58
N LEU A 122 6.51 -11.54 4.25
CA LEU A 122 6.23 -11.72 5.67
C LEU A 122 4.81 -12.31 5.83
N PRO A 123 4.69 -13.65 5.95
CA PRO A 123 3.39 -14.29 6.10
C PRO A 123 2.78 -14.00 7.48
N GLY A 124 1.53 -13.59 7.52
CA GLY A 124 0.80 -13.28 8.75
C GLY A 124 1.46 -12.21 9.61
N TRP A 125 2.18 -11.27 8.99
CA TRP A 125 2.86 -10.16 9.64
C TRP A 125 1.94 -9.36 10.58
N ALA A 126 0.77 -8.96 10.11
CA ALA A 126 -0.22 -8.27 10.93
C ALA A 126 -1.12 -9.29 11.65
N ALA A 127 -1.07 -9.30 12.98
CA ALA A 127 -1.93 -10.13 13.81
C ALA A 127 -3.41 -9.72 13.68
N PRO A 128 -4.39 -10.61 13.98
CA PRO A 128 -5.82 -10.32 13.83
C PRO A 128 -6.30 -8.99 14.43
N PRO A 129 -5.89 -8.58 15.65
CA PRO A 129 -6.28 -7.28 16.20
C PRO A 129 -5.73 -6.09 15.39
N LEU A 130 -4.44 -6.16 14.99
CA LEU A 130 -3.81 -5.12 14.18
C LEU A 130 -4.47 -5.01 12.80
N GLN A 131 -4.87 -6.14 12.20
CA GLN A 131 -5.60 -6.13 10.92
C GLN A 131 -6.89 -5.32 11.02
N ARG A 132 -7.67 -5.50 12.09
CA ARG A 132 -8.92 -4.73 12.30
C ARG A 132 -8.63 -3.25 12.47
N GLN A 133 -7.68 -2.91 13.33
CA GLN A 133 -7.32 -1.51 13.58
C GLN A 133 -6.81 -0.81 12.30
N LEU A 134 -6.00 -1.51 11.50
CA LEU A 134 -5.54 -0.98 10.21
C LEU A 134 -6.71 -0.79 9.22
N ILE A 135 -7.67 -1.71 9.18
CA ILE A 135 -8.87 -1.56 8.33
C ILE A 135 -9.68 -0.33 8.76
N LYS A 136 -9.90 -0.14 10.07
CA LYS A 136 -10.55 1.06 10.61
C LYS A 136 -9.80 2.32 10.18
N SER A 137 -8.48 2.35 10.39
CA SER A 137 -7.64 3.49 10.00
C SER A 137 -7.68 3.78 8.49
N CYS A 138 -7.70 2.74 7.65
CA CYS A 138 -7.82 2.90 6.20
C CYS A 138 -9.15 3.52 5.77
N LEU A 139 -10.26 3.12 6.39
CA LEU A 139 -11.61 3.53 5.98
C LEU A 139 -12.03 4.85 6.62
N CYS A 140 -11.66 5.08 7.88
CA CYS A 140 -12.05 6.26 8.65
C CYS A 140 -11.07 7.41 8.51
N GLU A 141 -9.76 7.15 8.51
CA GLU A 141 -8.73 8.21 8.56
C GLU A 141 -8.12 8.43 7.19
N ALA A 142 -7.65 7.38 6.51
CA ALA A 142 -7.00 7.52 5.20
C ALA A 142 -8.00 7.88 4.08
N ALA A 143 -9.28 7.53 4.22
CA ALA A 143 -10.34 7.82 3.25
C ALA A 143 -11.27 8.97 3.68
N ASP A 144 -10.74 9.90 4.49
CA ASP A 144 -11.44 11.11 4.90
C ASP A 144 -11.38 12.21 3.82
N GLU A 145 -11.87 13.41 4.13
CA GLU A 145 -11.89 14.54 3.20
C GLU A 145 -10.52 15.22 2.98
N HIS A 146 -9.57 15.04 3.91
CA HIS A 146 -8.25 15.69 3.87
C HIS A 146 -7.28 14.97 2.92
N HIS A 147 -7.61 13.75 2.53
CA HIS A 147 -6.81 12.92 1.64
C HIS A 147 -7.36 12.95 0.21
N PRO A 148 -6.50 13.08 -0.81
CA PRO A 148 -6.92 12.85 -2.19
C PRO A 148 -7.44 11.43 -2.38
N LEU A 149 -8.70 11.29 -2.81
CA LEU A 149 -9.34 10.00 -3.07
C LEU A 149 -9.58 9.81 -4.57
N SER A 150 -9.77 8.56 -4.98
CA SER A 150 -10.21 8.23 -6.34
C SER A 150 -11.54 8.87 -6.74
N LEU A 151 -12.33 9.31 -5.75
CA LEU A 151 -13.65 9.90 -5.91
C LEU A 151 -13.63 11.43 -5.95
N SER A 152 -12.61 12.09 -5.39
CA SER A 152 -12.51 13.55 -5.27
C SER A 152 -12.62 14.33 -6.61
N PRO A 153 -12.15 13.79 -7.76
CA PRO A 153 -12.34 14.43 -9.07
C PRO A 153 -13.80 14.43 -9.57
N HIS A 154 -14.66 13.57 -9.02
CA HIS A 154 -16.00 13.28 -9.54
C HIS A 154 -17.11 13.68 -8.56
N PHE A 155 -16.82 13.75 -7.28
CA PHE A 155 -17.80 13.97 -6.21
C PHE A 155 -17.38 15.12 -5.29
N VAL A 156 -18.37 15.78 -4.72
CA VAL A 156 -18.19 16.65 -3.55
C VAL A 156 -18.31 15.74 -2.33
N LEU A 157 -17.18 15.45 -1.68
CA LEU A 157 -17.12 14.49 -0.57
C LEU A 157 -17.77 15.10 0.69
N PRO A 158 -18.44 14.27 1.52
CA PRO A 158 -19.04 14.75 2.76
C PRO A 158 -17.94 15.19 3.75
N PRO A 159 -18.11 16.32 4.47
CA PRO A 159 -17.08 16.82 5.38
C PRO A 159 -16.75 15.87 6.54
N ALA A 160 -17.75 15.14 7.02
CA ALA A 160 -17.55 14.11 8.04
C ALA A 160 -16.76 12.89 7.53
N GLY A 161 -16.39 12.84 6.24
CA GLY A 161 -15.77 11.67 5.62
C GLY A 161 -16.78 10.67 5.05
N LEU A 162 -16.31 9.89 4.08
CA LEU A 162 -17.14 8.91 3.37
C LEU A 162 -17.63 7.80 4.30
N TRP A 163 -16.75 7.26 5.14
CA TRP A 163 -17.07 6.14 6.01
C TRP A 163 -18.04 6.51 7.12
N ASP A 164 -17.85 7.63 7.81
CA ASP A 164 -18.77 8.09 8.86
C ASP A 164 -20.18 8.35 8.31
N THR A 165 -20.26 8.88 7.08
CA THR A 165 -21.52 9.06 6.36
C THR A 165 -22.16 7.70 6.02
N TYR A 166 -21.36 6.74 5.55
CA TYR A 166 -21.80 5.37 5.30
C TYR A 166 -22.28 4.64 6.56
N GLN A 167 -21.60 4.82 7.70
CA GLN A 167 -21.98 4.24 8.99
C GLN A 167 -23.31 4.80 9.49
N ARG A 168 -23.49 6.12 9.42
CA ARG A 168 -24.74 6.77 9.80
C ARG A 168 -25.91 6.27 8.93
N TRP A 169 -25.70 6.15 7.62
CA TRP A 169 -26.68 5.54 6.73
C TRP A 169 -27.03 4.10 7.12
N ARG A 170 -26.03 3.26 7.43
CA ARG A 170 -26.29 1.86 7.86
C ARG A 170 -27.14 1.78 9.14
N ARG A 171 -26.93 2.71 10.07
CA ARG A 171 -27.69 2.78 11.34
C ARG A 171 -29.10 3.34 11.13
N THR A 172 -29.27 4.29 10.21
CA THR A 172 -30.54 4.94 9.94
C THR A 172 -30.75 5.05 8.43
N PRO A 173 -31.20 3.99 7.75
CA PRO A 173 -31.31 3.97 6.28
C PRO A 173 -32.38 4.92 5.72
N GLN A 174 -33.27 5.42 6.58
CA GLN A 174 -34.24 6.46 6.23
C GLN A 174 -33.51 7.79 6.01
N GLU A 175 -33.91 8.55 4.99
CA GLU A 175 -33.29 9.86 4.72
C GLU A 175 -33.36 10.78 5.95
N PRO A 176 -32.27 11.46 6.32
CA PRO A 176 -32.28 12.36 7.46
C PRO A 176 -33.13 13.58 7.14
N ALA A 177 -33.75 14.16 8.17
CA ALA A 177 -34.36 15.47 8.04
C ALA A 177 -33.27 16.56 8.07
N GLY A 178 -33.19 17.41 7.04
CA GLY A 178 -32.30 18.58 7.03
C GLY A 178 -31.21 18.56 5.94
N ALA A 179 -30.07 19.18 6.23
CA ALA A 179 -28.97 19.37 5.27
C ALA A 179 -28.08 18.13 5.09
N ASP A 180 -28.20 17.14 5.98
CA ASP A 180 -27.48 15.87 5.89
C ASP A 180 -28.27 14.93 4.98
N SER A 181 -27.82 14.72 3.75
CA SER A 181 -28.39 13.72 2.84
C SER A 181 -27.46 12.51 2.72
N TRP A 182 -28.03 11.33 2.49
CA TRP A 182 -27.25 10.14 2.11
C TRP A 182 -26.73 10.19 0.66
N HIS A 183 -27.07 11.25 -0.08
CA HIS A 183 -26.65 11.47 -1.45
C HIS A 183 -25.38 12.32 -1.52
N VAL A 184 -24.40 11.84 -2.26
CA VAL A 184 -23.14 12.53 -2.56
C VAL A 184 -23.27 13.22 -3.92
N PRO A 185 -23.18 14.55 -3.99
CA PRO A 185 -23.29 15.28 -5.25
C PRO A 185 -22.13 14.98 -6.20
N ARG A 186 -22.41 14.82 -7.49
CA ARG A 186 -21.37 14.80 -8.53
C ARG A 186 -20.92 16.20 -8.89
N LYS A 187 -19.63 16.36 -9.16
CA LYS A 187 -19.05 17.57 -9.76
C LYS A 187 -19.40 17.65 -11.24
N THR A 188 -19.78 18.83 -11.72
CA THR A 188 -19.91 19.11 -13.15
C THR A 188 -18.53 19.31 -13.77
N VAL A 189 -18.02 18.30 -14.46
CA VAL A 189 -16.72 18.38 -15.14
C VAL A 189 -16.92 18.84 -16.58
N ALA A 190 -16.37 19.99 -16.96
CA ALA A 190 -16.31 20.41 -18.37
C ALA A 190 -15.60 19.33 -19.20
N ALA A 191 -16.14 19.01 -20.38
CA ALA A 191 -15.67 17.91 -21.22
C ALA A 191 -14.16 18.04 -21.52
N ARG A 192 -13.33 17.20 -20.87
CA ARG A 192 -11.92 17.06 -21.25
C ARG A 192 -11.85 16.23 -22.53
N GLU A 193 -11.22 16.77 -23.58
CA GLU A 193 -10.85 16.00 -24.76
C GLU A 193 -10.05 14.76 -24.31
N ARG A 194 -10.57 13.58 -24.63
CA ARG A 194 -9.87 12.31 -24.40
C ARG A 194 -8.67 12.24 -25.34
N LEU A 195 -7.54 12.81 -24.93
CA LEU A 195 -6.26 12.51 -25.56
C LEU A 195 -6.01 10.99 -25.44
N ARG A 196 -5.79 10.36 -26.58
CA ARG A 196 -5.56 8.93 -26.71
C ARG A 196 -4.27 8.58 -25.94
N ARG A 197 -4.37 7.77 -24.89
CA ARG A 197 -3.20 7.31 -24.11
C ARG A 197 -2.33 6.41 -25.01
N GLU A 198 -1.18 6.90 -25.44
CA GLU A 198 -0.17 6.08 -26.11
C GLU A 198 0.65 5.27 -25.09
N ARG A 199 1.04 4.06 -25.49
CA ARG A 199 1.90 3.20 -24.69
C ARG A 199 3.33 3.72 -24.82
N VAL A 200 3.82 4.36 -23.76
CA VAL A 200 5.23 4.76 -23.65
C VAL A 200 5.95 3.69 -22.86
N ASP A 201 6.85 2.95 -23.51
CA ASP A 201 7.84 2.14 -22.82
C ASP A 201 8.96 3.09 -22.37
N LEU A 202 8.97 3.44 -21.09
CA LEU A 202 9.98 4.32 -20.49
C LEU A 202 11.27 3.55 -20.30
N GLU A 203 12.41 4.20 -20.58
CA GLU A 203 13.70 3.65 -20.17
C GLU A 203 13.78 3.55 -18.63
N PRO A 204 14.48 2.54 -18.08
CA PRO A 204 14.64 2.41 -16.64
C PRO A 204 15.18 3.69 -16.01
N VAL A 205 14.48 4.20 -14.99
CA VAL A 205 14.94 5.35 -14.23
C VAL A 205 16.20 4.95 -13.44
N THR A 206 17.28 5.65 -13.70
CA THR A 206 18.55 5.61 -12.98
C THR A 206 18.69 6.89 -12.18
N THR A 207 19.59 6.91 -11.19
CA THR A 207 19.89 8.14 -10.45
C THR A 207 20.32 9.30 -11.38
N GLY A 208 20.87 8.99 -12.57
CA GLY A 208 21.34 9.97 -13.54
C GLY A 208 20.27 10.58 -14.45
N ASN A 209 19.15 9.90 -14.71
CA ASN A 209 18.09 10.37 -15.63
C ASN A 209 16.83 10.89 -14.92
N PHE A 210 16.80 10.87 -13.58
CA PHE A 210 15.64 11.29 -12.76
C PHE A 210 15.30 12.79 -12.89
N MET A 211 16.27 13.66 -13.23
CA MET A 211 16.07 15.13 -13.24
C MET A 211 15.94 15.75 -14.64
N SER A 212 16.14 15.00 -15.73
CA SER A 212 16.33 15.60 -17.07
C SER A 212 15.06 15.83 -17.91
N GLU A 213 13.86 15.42 -17.48
CA GLU A 213 12.65 15.61 -18.30
C GLU A 213 11.49 16.20 -17.50
N ARG A 214 11.56 17.51 -17.22
CA ARG A 214 10.37 18.27 -16.77
C ARG A 214 9.70 18.90 -17.99
N LYS A 215 8.57 18.34 -18.44
CA LYS A 215 7.67 19.08 -19.34
C LYS A 215 6.96 20.19 -18.55
N PRO A 216 6.79 21.41 -19.11
CA PRO A 216 6.08 22.48 -18.43
C PRO A 216 4.60 22.13 -18.20
N LEU A 217 4.09 22.56 -17.04
CA LEU A 217 2.72 22.38 -16.57
C LEU A 217 1.71 23.14 -17.45
N PRO A 218 0.55 22.55 -17.80
CA PRO A 218 -0.65 23.31 -18.07
C PRO A 218 -1.26 23.77 -16.74
N SER A 219 -1.51 25.07 -16.62
CA SER A 219 -2.25 25.68 -15.51
C SER A 219 -3.62 25.00 -15.32
N MET A 220 -3.87 24.47 -14.12
CA MET A 220 -5.20 24.00 -13.70
C MET A 220 -5.76 24.95 -12.65
N HIS A 221 -6.32 26.07 -13.11
CA HIS A 221 -7.35 26.77 -12.34
C HIS A 221 -8.66 26.63 -13.11
N ALA A 222 -9.53 25.74 -12.65
CA ALA A 222 -10.94 25.77 -13.03
C ALA A 222 -11.71 26.19 -11.78
N ASN A 223 -12.42 27.33 -11.89
CA ASN A 223 -13.29 27.84 -10.84
C ASN A 223 -14.32 26.77 -10.43
N GLU A 224 -14.36 26.49 -9.14
CA GLU A 224 -15.31 25.58 -8.52
C GLU A 224 -16.55 26.37 -8.12
N ASP A 225 -17.68 26.10 -8.76
CA ASP A 225 -18.98 26.60 -8.33
C ASP A 225 -19.99 25.45 -8.45
N PRO A 226 -20.67 25.02 -7.36
CA PRO A 226 -21.72 24.02 -7.44
C PRO A 226 -22.90 24.57 -8.25
N SER A 227 -22.96 24.24 -9.53
CA SER A 227 -24.12 24.53 -10.38
C SER A 227 -25.39 23.93 -9.78
N LYS A 228 -26.50 24.68 -9.89
CA LYS A 228 -27.87 24.34 -9.41
C LYS A 228 -28.52 23.13 -10.11
N ASP A 229 -27.79 22.37 -10.92
CA ASP A 229 -28.32 21.13 -11.50
C ASP A 229 -28.16 19.98 -10.50
N GLN A 230 -29.25 19.70 -9.77
CA GLN A 230 -29.48 18.48 -8.96
C GLN A 230 -29.37 17.17 -9.76
N ALA A 231 -28.85 17.18 -10.99
CA ALA A 231 -29.17 16.15 -11.97
C ALA A 231 -28.48 14.81 -11.78
N GLN A 232 -27.40 14.67 -10.98
CA GLN A 232 -26.79 13.36 -10.72
C GLN A 232 -26.11 13.27 -9.35
N SER A 233 -26.86 13.27 -8.26
CA SER A 233 -26.35 12.83 -6.95
C SER A 233 -26.48 11.31 -6.82
N GLU A 234 -25.55 10.65 -6.11
CA GLU A 234 -25.56 9.20 -5.93
C GLU A 234 -25.53 8.80 -4.47
N HIS A 235 -26.10 7.65 -4.14
CA HIS A 235 -26.22 7.23 -2.77
C HIS A 235 -24.86 6.81 -2.19
N ILE A 236 -24.58 7.17 -0.92
CA ILE A 236 -23.29 6.92 -0.26
C ILE A 236 -22.81 5.46 -0.34
N HIS A 237 -23.71 4.48 -0.24
CA HIS A 237 -23.33 3.07 -0.33
C HIS A 237 -22.80 2.69 -1.71
N GLU A 238 -23.38 3.23 -2.79
CA GLU A 238 -22.91 3.03 -4.17
C GLU A 238 -21.58 3.73 -4.44
N VAL A 239 -21.40 4.91 -3.84
CA VAL A 239 -20.15 5.70 -3.92
C VAL A 239 -19.01 4.95 -3.21
N MET A 240 -19.28 4.39 -2.02
CA MET A 240 -18.34 3.56 -1.28
C MET A 240 -17.86 2.34 -2.09
N GLU A 241 -18.72 1.73 -2.91
CA GLU A 241 -18.31 0.61 -3.76
C GLU A 241 -17.30 0.99 -4.85
N ARG A 242 -17.18 2.29 -5.16
CA ARG A 242 -16.31 2.85 -6.21
C ARG A 242 -15.05 3.49 -5.65
N LEU A 243 -14.86 3.52 -4.34
CA LEU A 243 -13.58 3.88 -3.75
C LEU A 243 -12.52 2.87 -4.23
N ARG A 244 -11.41 3.38 -4.77
CA ARG A 244 -10.33 2.55 -5.34
C ARG A 244 -8.97 2.87 -4.74
N TRP A 245 -8.72 4.12 -4.42
CA TRP A 245 -7.48 4.51 -3.75
C TRP A 245 -7.69 5.76 -2.90
N ALA A 246 -6.84 5.89 -1.89
CA ALA A 246 -6.60 7.10 -1.12
C ALA A 246 -5.09 7.35 -1.04
N ILE A 247 -4.68 8.61 -1.17
CA ILE A 247 -3.27 9.02 -1.03
C ILE A 247 -3.09 9.63 0.35
N ILE A 248 -2.10 9.13 1.09
CA ILE A 248 -1.70 9.60 2.42
C ILE A 248 -0.27 10.13 2.30
N GLY A 249 0.04 11.28 2.90
CA GLY A 249 1.32 11.98 2.75
C GLY A 249 1.36 12.91 1.53
N PHE A 250 2.49 12.92 0.82
CA PHE A 250 2.64 13.70 -0.42
C PHE A 250 1.70 13.22 -1.53
N GLU A 251 1.00 14.16 -2.18
CA GLU A 251 0.07 13.83 -3.26
C GLU A 251 0.82 13.31 -4.51
N TYR A 252 0.40 12.14 -4.99
CA TYR A 252 0.86 11.57 -6.24
C TYR A 252 -0.05 11.94 -7.42
N SER A 253 0.52 12.53 -8.47
CA SER A 253 -0.20 12.79 -9.73
C SER A 253 -0.16 11.58 -10.64
N TRP A 254 -1.32 10.97 -10.88
CA TRP A 254 -1.47 9.90 -11.89
C TRP A 254 -1.24 10.39 -13.33
N THR A 255 -1.43 11.68 -13.59
CA THR A 255 -1.27 12.27 -14.93
C THR A 255 0.20 12.48 -15.23
N ASP A 256 0.92 13.09 -14.28
CA ASP A 256 2.32 13.47 -14.46
C ASP A 256 3.29 12.40 -13.99
N LYS A 257 2.78 11.38 -13.29
CA LYS A 257 3.55 10.30 -12.66
C LYS A 257 4.64 10.84 -11.74
N ALA A 258 4.30 11.83 -10.94
CA ALA A 258 5.21 12.52 -10.03
C ALA A 258 4.50 12.96 -8.75
N TYR A 259 5.26 13.16 -7.68
CA TYR A 259 4.75 13.74 -6.43
C TYR A 259 4.71 15.25 -6.51
N TYR A 260 3.65 15.84 -5.95
CA TYR A 260 3.54 17.27 -5.72
C TYR A 260 4.09 17.61 -4.35
N TYR A 261 5.19 18.36 -4.32
CA TYR A 261 5.84 18.81 -3.08
C TYR A 261 5.43 20.23 -2.67
N ASP A 262 4.73 20.94 -3.56
CA ASP A 262 4.19 22.28 -3.39
C ASP A 262 2.76 22.29 -2.84
N ARG A 263 2.08 21.14 -2.85
CA ARG A 263 0.73 20.99 -2.31
C ARG A 263 0.75 20.73 -0.80
N PRO A 264 -0.36 21.05 -0.09
CA PRO A 264 -0.49 20.74 1.33
C PRO A 264 -0.20 19.26 1.61
N PHE A 265 0.61 19.00 2.62
CA PHE A 265 0.92 17.67 3.09
C PHE A 265 -0.27 17.12 3.91
N SER A 266 -0.86 16.01 3.47
CA SER A 266 -1.90 15.31 4.22
C SER A 266 -1.25 14.24 5.10
N PRO A 267 -1.20 14.39 6.44
CA PRO A 267 -0.42 13.50 7.28
C PRO A 267 -0.95 12.06 7.24
N MET A 268 -0.02 11.10 7.16
CA MET A 268 -0.34 9.69 7.23
C MET A 268 -0.94 9.33 8.60
N PRO A 269 -2.01 8.49 8.66
CA PRO A 269 -2.52 8.00 9.93
C PRO A 269 -1.45 7.30 10.77
N ASP A 270 -1.40 7.64 12.07
CA ASP A 270 -0.33 7.21 12.98
C ASP A 270 -0.17 5.69 13.04
N LEU A 271 -1.27 4.94 13.01
CA LEU A 271 -1.23 3.49 13.03
C LEU A 271 -0.62 2.91 11.75
N ILE A 272 -0.95 3.48 10.59
CA ILE A 272 -0.41 3.06 9.29
C ILE A 272 1.10 3.35 9.25
N SER A 273 1.50 4.56 9.65
CA SER A 273 2.90 4.98 9.73
C SER A 273 3.71 4.07 10.66
N ARG A 274 3.21 3.81 11.87
CA ARG A 274 3.86 2.89 12.82
C ARG A 274 3.94 1.47 12.28
N ALA A 275 2.88 0.95 11.65
CA ALA A 275 2.87 -0.40 11.11
C ALA A 275 3.95 -0.59 10.03
N CYS A 276 4.07 0.36 9.09
CA CYS A 276 5.08 0.31 8.04
C CYS A 276 6.50 0.44 8.60
N THR A 277 6.69 1.39 9.53
CA THR A 277 7.97 1.57 10.24
C THR A 277 8.40 0.30 10.98
N ASN A 278 7.46 -0.36 11.67
CA ASN A 278 7.71 -1.61 12.39
C ASN A 278 8.03 -2.76 11.43
N THR A 279 7.42 -2.82 10.25
CA THR A 279 7.78 -3.80 9.21
C THR A 279 9.25 -3.67 8.84
N VAL A 280 9.71 -2.45 8.56
CA VAL A 280 11.12 -2.20 8.18
C VAL A 280 12.09 -2.46 9.33
N LYS A 281 11.74 -2.05 10.56
CA LYS A 281 12.57 -2.30 11.75
C LYS A 281 12.72 -3.78 12.08
N ALA A 282 11.68 -4.57 11.84
CA ALA A 282 11.69 -6.00 12.14
C ALA A 282 12.56 -6.82 11.17
N LEU A 283 12.91 -6.29 10.00
CA LEU A 283 13.68 -7.04 9.03
C LEU A 283 15.16 -7.14 9.43
N PRO A 284 15.76 -8.35 9.35
CA PRO A 284 17.19 -8.54 9.58
C PRO A 284 17.97 -8.10 8.33
N TRP A 285 18.11 -6.79 8.11
CA TRP A 285 18.68 -6.22 6.88
C TRP A 285 20.09 -6.74 6.52
N ALA A 286 20.87 -7.20 7.50
CA ALA A 286 22.15 -7.86 7.28
C ALA A 286 22.03 -9.14 6.43
N ASP A 287 20.91 -9.86 6.58
CA ASP A 287 20.68 -11.18 5.97
C ASP A 287 19.74 -11.11 4.75
N VAL A 288 19.07 -9.97 4.53
CA VAL A 288 18.17 -9.75 3.38
C VAL A 288 18.94 -9.74 2.05
N PHE A 289 20.18 -9.21 2.05
CA PHE A 289 21.00 -9.08 0.86
C PHE A 289 22.32 -9.84 0.98
N THR A 290 22.35 -11.09 0.53
CA THR A 290 23.53 -11.95 0.65
C THR A 290 24.69 -11.57 -0.27
N ARG A 291 24.44 -10.76 -1.30
CA ARG A 291 25.44 -10.37 -2.33
C ARG A 291 25.67 -8.86 -2.42
N ALA A 292 25.29 -8.10 -1.40
CA ALA A 292 25.53 -6.65 -1.37
C ALA A 292 27.01 -6.30 -1.15
N THR A 293 27.45 -5.22 -1.80
CA THR A 293 28.73 -4.55 -1.55
C THR A 293 28.79 -3.95 -0.14
N SER A 294 29.97 -3.54 0.31
CA SER A 294 30.15 -2.94 1.64
C SER A 294 29.36 -1.65 1.80
N GLU A 295 29.33 -0.82 0.76
CA GLU A 295 28.61 0.46 0.71
C GLU A 295 27.09 0.24 0.77
N GLU A 296 26.57 -0.67 -0.06
CA GLU A 296 25.16 -1.05 -0.05
C GLU A 296 24.75 -1.62 1.31
N ARG A 297 25.54 -2.49 1.93
CA ARG A 297 25.25 -3.03 3.26
C ARG A 297 25.14 -1.93 4.31
N ALA A 298 26.05 -0.96 4.31
CA ALA A 298 26.00 0.16 5.23
C ALA A 298 24.70 0.97 5.06
N GLN A 299 24.28 1.20 3.82
CA GLN A 299 23.01 1.86 3.51
C GLN A 299 21.80 1.03 4.01
N TYR A 300 21.77 -0.27 3.71
CA TYR A 300 20.63 -1.15 4.01
C TYR A 300 20.44 -1.35 5.51
N LEU A 301 21.54 -1.47 6.27
CA LEU A 301 21.50 -1.52 7.74
C LEU A 301 20.97 -0.23 8.35
N GLY A 302 21.21 0.91 7.69
CA GLY A 302 20.70 2.22 8.12
C GLY A 302 19.18 2.35 8.07
N TRP A 303 18.51 1.60 7.18
CA TRP A 303 17.06 1.72 6.97
C TRP A 303 16.24 1.39 8.21
N ALA A 304 16.64 0.43 9.04
CA ALA A 304 15.93 0.14 10.29
C ALA A 304 15.85 1.37 11.23
N ASN A 305 16.82 2.28 11.13
CA ASN A 305 16.93 3.45 12.01
C ASN A 305 16.39 4.73 11.37
N ASP A 306 16.48 4.87 10.05
CA ASP A 306 16.14 6.10 9.31
C ASP A 306 14.93 5.98 8.39
N TYR A 307 14.20 4.86 8.42
CA TYR A 307 12.95 4.71 7.70
C TYR A 307 11.86 5.58 8.31
N GLU A 308 11.33 6.50 7.50
CA GLU A 308 10.22 7.36 7.83
C GLU A 308 9.21 7.30 6.68
N PRO A 309 8.00 6.77 6.91
CA PRO A 309 6.94 6.74 5.91
C PRO A 309 6.46 8.16 5.64
N GLN A 310 6.67 8.66 4.42
CA GLN A 310 6.31 10.04 4.05
C GLN A 310 5.15 10.11 3.08
N THR A 311 4.86 9.01 2.39
CA THR A 311 3.75 8.92 1.44
C THR A 311 3.37 7.47 1.23
N GLY A 312 2.08 7.26 1.01
CA GLY A 312 1.53 5.97 0.71
C GLY A 312 0.24 6.06 -0.10
N ILE A 313 -0.15 4.92 -0.64
CA ILE A 313 -1.39 4.71 -1.36
C ILE A 313 -2.11 3.54 -0.69
N VAL A 314 -3.29 3.82 -0.15
CA VAL A 314 -4.22 2.79 0.31
C VAL A 314 -5.08 2.41 -0.87
N ASN A 315 -4.94 1.17 -1.36
CA ASN A 315 -5.72 0.65 -2.48
C ASN A 315 -6.88 -0.20 -1.96
N PHE A 316 -8.09 0.09 -2.45
CA PHE A 316 -9.33 -0.61 -2.14
C PHE A 316 -9.76 -1.43 -3.36
N TYR A 317 -9.81 -2.75 -3.19
CA TYR A 317 -10.17 -3.70 -4.24
C TYR A 317 -11.50 -4.38 -3.91
N GLY A 318 -12.38 -4.44 -4.90
CA GLY A 318 -13.47 -5.40 -4.98
C GLY A 318 -13.08 -6.66 -5.75
N ALA A 319 -13.99 -7.63 -5.78
CA ALA A 319 -13.83 -8.95 -6.40
C ALA A 319 -13.29 -8.95 -7.84
N ARG A 320 -13.61 -7.93 -8.63
CA ARG A 320 -13.26 -7.83 -10.06
C ARG A 320 -12.11 -6.88 -10.36
N ASP A 321 -11.61 -6.17 -9.36
CA ASP A 321 -10.53 -5.22 -9.57
C ASP A 321 -9.22 -5.97 -9.83
N THR A 322 -8.36 -5.35 -10.64
CA THR A 322 -7.04 -5.88 -10.98
C THR A 322 -6.06 -4.72 -11.08
N LEU A 323 -4.84 -4.91 -10.62
CA LEU A 323 -3.73 -3.99 -10.84
C LEU A 323 -2.78 -4.60 -11.87
N THR A 324 -2.63 -3.94 -13.00
CA THR A 324 -1.80 -4.43 -14.11
C THR A 324 -0.30 -4.33 -13.80
N GLY A 325 0.51 -5.10 -14.52
CA GLY A 325 1.97 -5.03 -14.42
C GLY A 325 2.55 -3.61 -14.58
N HIS A 326 3.13 -3.06 -13.51
CA HIS A 326 3.75 -1.74 -13.45
C HIS A 326 5.03 -1.77 -12.60
N ILE A 327 5.79 -0.66 -12.63
CA ILE A 327 6.92 -0.40 -11.74
C ILE A 327 6.64 0.94 -11.06
N ASP A 328 6.96 1.05 -9.78
CA ASP A 328 6.95 2.32 -9.05
C ASP A 328 8.29 3.02 -9.30
N GLN A 329 8.26 4.10 -10.09
CA GLN A 329 9.47 4.81 -10.56
C GLN A 329 9.46 6.31 -10.19
N SER A 330 8.45 6.74 -9.44
CA SER A 330 8.17 8.16 -9.23
C SER A 330 8.87 8.72 -7.99
N GLU A 331 9.44 7.83 -7.17
CA GLU A 331 10.14 8.15 -5.94
C GLU A 331 11.60 8.58 -6.18
N PRO A 332 12.09 9.62 -5.48
CA PRO A 332 13.48 10.07 -5.60
C PRO A 332 14.52 9.00 -5.19
N ASP A 333 14.20 8.21 -4.17
CA ASP A 333 15.07 7.12 -3.70
C ASP A 333 14.53 5.78 -4.23
N ALA A 334 15.15 5.33 -5.33
CA ALA A 334 14.74 4.11 -6.03
C ALA A 334 15.18 2.80 -5.36
N VAL A 335 15.83 2.85 -4.19
CA VAL A 335 16.30 1.64 -3.48
C VAL A 335 15.71 1.50 -2.07
N ARG A 336 15.20 2.58 -1.47
CA ARG A 336 14.54 2.54 -0.16
C ARG A 336 13.39 1.54 -0.12
N PRO A 337 13.14 0.90 1.04
CA PRO A 337 12.06 -0.06 1.18
C PRO A 337 10.70 0.56 0.83
N LEU A 338 9.88 -0.21 0.13
CA LEU A 338 8.46 0.00 -0.02
C LEU A 338 7.75 -1.13 0.72
N VAL A 339 6.84 -0.78 1.62
CA VAL A 339 6.07 -1.72 2.43
C VAL A 339 4.67 -1.85 1.86
N SER A 340 4.23 -3.09 1.61
CA SER A 340 2.86 -3.41 1.16
C SER A 340 2.20 -4.37 2.15
N ILE A 341 1.25 -3.90 2.96
CA ILE A 341 0.47 -4.72 3.89
C ILE A 341 -0.87 -5.10 3.26
N SER A 342 -1.22 -6.38 3.29
CA SER A 342 -2.44 -6.95 2.68
C SER A 342 -3.50 -7.24 3.73
N LEU A 343 -4.74 -6.78 3.51
CA LEU A 343 -5.86 -6.97 4.44
C LEU A 343 -7.10 -7.46 3.68
N GLY A 344 -7.84 -8.42 4.25
CA GLY A 344 -9.09 -8.93 3.68
C GLY A 344 -8.94 -10.12 2.73
N THR A 345 -9.71 -10.09 1.64
CA THR A 345 -9.75 -11.19 0.68
C THR A 345 -8.38 -11.48 0.08
N SER A 346 -8.06 -12.77 -0.07
CA SER A 346 -6.79 -13.21 -0.62
C SER A 346 -6.65 -12.80 -2.08
N ALA A 347 -5.43 -12.56 -2.54
CA ALA A 347 -5.14 -12.18 -3.92
C ALA A 347 -3.88 -12.87 -4.44
N VAL A 348 -3.77 -12.96 -5.76
CA VAL A 348 -2.52 -13.32 -6.42
C VAL A 348 -1.76 -12.05 -6.73
N PHE A 349 -0.55 -11.95 -6.21
CA PHE A 349 0.43 -10.91 -6.53
C PHE A 349 1.52 -11.49 -7.41
N LEU A 350 1.99 -10.73 -8.40
CA LEU A 350 3.08 -11.13 -9.28
C LEU A 350 4.29 -10.23 -9.06
N ALA A 351 5.47 -10.82 -8.86
CA ALA A 351 6.75 -10.11 -8.83
C ALA A 351 7.68 -10.58 -9.98
N GLY A 352 7.76 -9.77 -11.02
CA GLY A 352 8.55 -9.94 -12.23
C GLY A 352 10.02 -9.54 -12.06
N GLY A 353 10.69 -9.31 -13.19
CA GLY A 353 12.02 -8.71 -13.24
C GLY A 353 11.96 -7.23 -13.61
N GLU A 354 13.13 -6.65 -13.88
CA GLU A 354 13.28 -5.24 -14.29
C GLU A 354 12.62 -4.94 -15.64
N THR A 355 12.46 -5.95 -16.49
CA THR A 355 11.64 -5.90 -17.70
C THR A 355 10.52 -6.95 -17.64
N ARG A 356 9.51 -6.82 -18.50
CA ARG A 356 8.37 -7.75 -18.59
C ARG A 356 8.76 -9.18 -19.01
N ASP A 357 9.98 -9.37 -19.53
CA ASP A 357 10.52 -10.64 -20.01
C ASP A 357 11.78 -11.11 -19.27
N ALA A 358 12.40 -10.24 -18.46
CA ALA A 358 13.67 -10.55 -17.78
C ALA A 358 13.61 -11.84 -16.95
N ARG A 359 12.45 -12.14 -16.35
CA ARG A 359 12.19 -13.35 -15.57
C ARG A 359 10.72 -13.68 -15.60
N HIS A 360 10.37 -14.97 -15.54
CA HIS A 360 9.00 -15.36 -15.22
C HIS A 360 8.63 -14.78 -13.85
N PRO A 361 7.51 -14.06 -13.72
CA PRO A 361 7.13 -13.47 -12.44
C PRO A 361 6.83 -14.55 -11.41
N LEU A 362 7.27 -14.29 -10.17
CA LEU A 362 6.98 -15.10 -9.00
C LEU A 362 5.52 -14.82 -8.58
N PRO A 363 4.63 -15.83 -8.60
CA PRO A 363 3.28 -15.67 -8.10
C PRO A 363 3.23 -15.88 -6.59
N PHE A 364 2.63 -14.95 -5.86
CA PHE A 364 2.40 -15.03 -4.42
C PHE A 364 0.90 -15.11 -4.14
N LEU A 365 0.48 -16.03 -3.28
CA LEU A 365 -0.85 -15.99 -2.71
C LEU A 365 -0.84 -15.12 -1.44
N LEU A 366 -1.19 -13.84 -1.58
CA LEU A 366 -1.25 -12.91 -0.46
C LEU A 366 -2.59 -13.04 0.28
N ARG A 367 -2.53 -13.45 1.53
CA ARG A 367 -3.65 -13.56 2.47
C ARG A 367 -3.75 -12.30 3.33
N SER A 368 -4.84 -12.19 4.10
CA SER A 368 -4.98 -11.13 5.08
C SER A 368 -3.90 -11.23 6.15
N GLY A 369 -3.24 -10.10 6.42
CA GLY A 369 -2.14 -9.97 7.36
C GLY A 369 -0.76 -10.20 6.76
N ASP A 370 -0.66 -10.69 5.51
CA ASP A 370 0.65 -10.83 4.86
C ASP A 370 1.20 -9.46 4.46
N ALA A 371 2.54 -9.32 4.48
CA ALA A 371 3.23 -8.15 3.97
C ALA A 371 4.29 -8.53 2.93
N ILE A 372 4.51 -7.63 1.98
CA ILE A 372 5.63 -7.66 1.03
C ILE A 372 6.47 -6.41 1.30
N VAL A 373 7.79 -6.57 1.31
CA VAL A 373 8.72 -5.44 1.24
C VAL A 373 9.52 -5.58 -0.03
N MET A 374 9.53 -4.51 -0.83
CA MET A 374 10.39 -4.39 -2.01
C MET A 374 11.48 -3.38 -1.68
N SER A 375 12.74 -3.75 -1.83
CA SER A 375 13.89 -2.91 -1.48
C SER A 375 15.05 -3.18 -2.43
N GLY A 376 16.01 -2.26 -2.55
CA GLY A 376 17.18 -2.41 -3.41
C GLY A 376 16.78 -2.78 -4.86
N PRO A 377 17.36 -3.84 -5.46
CA PRO A 377 17.01 -4.26 -6.81
C PRO A 377 15.52 -4.56 -7.04
N SER A 378 14.82 -5.06 -6.02
CA SER A 378 13.39 -5.39 -6.12
C SER A 378 12.47 -4.18 -6.13
N ARG A 379 12.96 -2.95 -5.91
CA ARG A 379 12.14 -1.74 -6.06
C ARG A 379 11.74 -1.45 -7.50
N ARG A 380 12.54 -1.91 -8.47
CA ARG A 380 12.38 -1.60 -9.89
C ARG A 380 11.86 -2.79 -10.71
N VAL A 381 11.18 -3.72 -10.06
CA VAL A 381 10.63 -4.90 -10.76
C VAL A 381 9.18 -4.69 -11.13
N PHE A 382 8.80 -5.23 -12.28
CA PHE A 382 7.40 -5.29 -12.69
C PHE A 382 6.60 -6.07 -11.67
N HIS A 383 5.49 -5.51 -11.21
CA HIS A 383 4.61 -6.19 -10.28
C HIS A 383 3.14 -5.79 -10.48
N GLY A 384 2.24 -6.57 -9.89
CA GLY A 384 0.80 -6.32 -10.03
C GLY A 384 -0.07 -7.35 -9.34
N ILE A 385 -1.38 -7.09 -9.32
CA ILE A 385 -2.40 -7.94 -8.71
C ILE A 385 -3.39 -8.35 -9.81
N PRO A 386 -3.13 -9.43 -10.56
CA PRO A 386 -4.04 -9.89 -11.61
C PRO A 386 -5.39 -10.40 -11.10
N ARG A 387 -5.49 -10.78 -9.81
CA ARG A 387 -6.69 -11.44 -9.29
C ARG A 387 -6.89 -11.29 -7.78
N VAL A 388 -8.06 -10.78 -7.40
CA VAL A 388 -8.66 -10.98 -6.07
C VAL A 388 -9.49 -12.27 -6.08
N LEU A 389 -9.33 -13.10 -5.04
CA LEU A 389 -9.94 -14.43 -4.95
C LEU A 389 -11.32 -14.37 -4.30
N ASP A 390 -12.28 -13.90 -5.09
CA ASP A 390 -13.69 -13.71 -4.74
C ASP A 390 -14.49 -14.97 -4.39
N HIS A 391 -13.93 -16.15 -4.63
CA HIS A 391 -14.52 -17.43 -4.21
C HIS A 391 -14.05 -17.87 -2.82
N LEU A 392 -13.07 -17.16 -2.23
CA LEU A 392 -12.59 -17.41 -0.88
C LEU A 392 -13.05 -16.25 0.02
N PRO A 393 -13.75 -16.53 1.13
CA PRO A 393 -14.13 -15.48 2.06
C PRO A 393 -12.88 -14.84 2.70
N ALA A 394 -13.01 -13.60 3.16
CA ALA A 394 -12.03 -13.03 4.08
C ALA A 394 -12.01 -13.85 5.39
N PRO A 395 -10.92 -13.79 6.17
CA PRO A 395 -10.82 -14.55 7.42
C PRO A 395 -11.95 -14.23 8.42
N ALA A 396 -12.35 -15.23 9.21
CA ALA A 396 -13.46 -15.12 10.15
C ALA A 396 -13.32 -13.96 11.15
N HIS A 397 -12.09 -13.64 11.59
CA HIS A 397 -11.83 -12.52 12.51
C HIS A 397 -12.06 -11.13 11.88
N LEU A 398 -12.33 -11.07 10.58
CA LEU A 398 -12.71 -9.85 9.85
C LEU A 398 -14.16 -9.86 9.40
N THR A 399 -14.80 -11.02 9.24
CA THR A 399 -16.16 -11.15 8.69
C THR A 399 -17.22 -11.42 9.75
N SER A 400 -16.82 -11.96 10.90
CA SER A 400 -17.76 -12.28 11.98
C SER A 400 -18.05 -11.05 12.84
N SER A 401 -19.21 -11.07 13.49
CA SER A 401 -19.46 -10.19 14.63
C SER A 401 -18.51 -10.53 15.77
N ILE A 402 -17.98 -9.50 16.44
CA ILE A 402 -17.00 -9.65 17.52
C ILE A 402 -17.58 -9.00 18.77
N SER A 403 -17.77 -9.80 19.84
CA SER A 403 -18.34 -9.31 21.11
C SER A 403 -17.49 -8.21 21.74
N ASP A 404 -16.17 -8.31 21.59
CA ASP A 404 -15.21 -7.46 22.30
C ASP A 404 -14.82 -6.20 21.49
N ASP A 405 -15.42 -6.02 20.30
CA ASP A 405 -15.26 -4.82 19.46
C ASP A 405 -16.61 -4.50 18.80
N PRO A 406 -17.58 -3.94 19.56
CA PRO A 406 -18.93 -3.66 19.06
C PRO A 406 -18.90 -2.69 17.87
N ASP A 407 -17.95 -1.76 17.86
CA ASP A 407 -17.72 -0.83 16.76
C ASP A 407 -17.34 -1.54 15.45
N TRP A 408 -16.67 -2.70 15.51
CA TRP A 408 -16.39 -3.50 14.31
C TRP A 408 -17.67 -3.97 13.60
N THR A 409 -18.63 -4.47 14.37
CA THR A 409 -19.89 -5.01 13.84
C THR A 409 -20.86 -3.87 13.51
N GLU A 410 -21.16 -3.01 14.47
CA GLU A 410 -22.11 -1.92 14.31
C GLU A 410 -21.63 -0.89 13.29
N GLY A 411 -20.32 -0.64 13.25
CA GLY A 411 -19.66 0.24 12.30
C GLY A 411 -19.54 -0.34 10.88
N GLY A 412 -19.98 -1.58 10.62
CA GLY A 412 -20.09 -2.12 9.27
C GLY A 412 -18.81 -2.60 8.63
N PHE A 413 -17.73 -2.68 9.41
CA PHE A 413 -16.46 -3.20 8.94
C PHE A 413 -16.59 -4.69 8.60
N ALA A 414 -17.27 -5.46 9.44
CA ALA A 414 -17.52 -6.88 9.20
C ALA A 414 -18.26 -7.13 7.86
N ASP A 415 -19.30 -6.34 7.59
CA ASP A 415 -20.08 -6.44 6.35
C ASP A 415 -19.24 -6.05 5.12
N TYR A 416 -18.48 -4.95 5.23
CA TYR A 416 -17.59 -4.51 4.18
C TYR A 416 -16.56 -5.59 3.82
N MET A 417 -15.93 -6.22 4.82
CA MET A 417 -14.98 -7.30 4.57
C MET A 417 -15.68 -8.58 4.05
N SER A 418 -16.90 -8.85 4.50
CA SER A 418 -17.72 -9.98 4.04
C SER A 418 -18.13 -9.85 2.58
N ALA A 419 -18.19 -8.63 2.04
CA ALA A 419 -18.45 -8.37 0.62
C ALA A 419 -17.25 -8.70 -0.31
N GLY A 420 -16.24 -9.42 0.18
CA GLY A 420 -15.08 -9.85 -0.61
C GLY A 420 -14.11 -8.71 -0.91
N ARG A 421 -14.01 -7.74 0.02
CA ARG A 421 -13.14 -6.57 -0.11
C ARG A 421 -11.72 -6.88 0.32
N ARG A 422 -10.78 -6.20 -0.34
CA ARG A 422 -9.36 -6.26 -0.02
C ARG A 422 -8.80 -4.85 0.05
N ILE A 423 -7.92 -4.62 1.02
CA ILE A 423 -7.19 -3.37 1.18
C ILE A 423 -5.70 -3.68 1.11
N ASN A 424 -4.95 -2.90 0.33
CA ASN A 424 -3.49 -2.89 0.38
C ASN A 424 -3.03 -1.52 0.84
N ILE A 425 -2.23 -1.48 1.89
CA ILE A 425 -1.50 -0.28 2.32
C ILE A 425 -0.13 -0.36 1.67
N ASN A 426 0.18 0.55 0.76
CA ASN A 426 1.50 0.66 0.15
C ASN A 426 2.14 1.96 0.62
N ASP A 427 3.25 1.88 1.33
CA ASP A 427 3.99 3.03 1.85
C ASP A 427 5.42 3.01 1.31
N HIS A 428 5.98 4.21 1.15
CA HIS A 428 7.37 4.38 0.82
C HIS A 428 7.99 5.55 1.59
N ALA A 429 9.21 5.32 2.08
CA ALA A 429 10.02 6.37 2.65
C ALA A 429 10.68 7.20 1.55
N GLN A 430 10.62 8.52 1.67
CA GLN A 430 11.54 9.41 0.95
C GLN A 430 12.56 9.97 1.95
N LYS A 431 13.78 10.19 1.48
CA LYS A 431 14.76 10.99 2.24
C LYS A 431 14.86 12.33 1.54
N HIS A 432 14.05 13.30 1.96
CA HIS A 432 14.35 14.67 1.59
C HIS A 432 15.68 15.06 2.23
N SER A 433 16.65 15.47 1.41
CA SER A 433 17.85 16.16 1.89
C SER A 433 17.48 17.57 2.34
N THR A 434 16.69 17.69 3.40
CA THR A 434 16.61 18.95 4.13
C THR A 434 17.70 18.93 5.19
N GLY A 435 18.37 20.06 5.39
CA GLY A 435 19.35 20.29 6.45
C GLY A 435 18.81 19.98 7.86
N PRO A 436 19.59 20.31 8.91
CA PRO A 436 19.47 19.70 10.24
C PRO A 436 18.02 19.71 10.75
N LYS A 437 17.55 18.51 11.11
CA LYS A 437 16.25 18.16 11.70
C LYS A 437 15.57 19.33 12.41
N SER A 438 14.75 20.10 11.70
CA SER A 438 13.75 20.93 12.34
C SER A 438 12.61 20.02 12.76
N HIS A 439 12.52 19.72 14.04
CA HIS A 439 11.34 19.12 14.62
C HIS A 439 10.11 19.93 14.22
N CYS A 440 9.28 19.42 13.31
CA CYS A 440 7.89 19.82 13.20
C CYS A 440 7.19 19.37 14.49
N ARG A 441 7.29 20.19 15.54
CA ARG A 441 6.33 20.12 16.63
C ARG A 441 5.01 20.61 16.06
N LEU A 442 4.06 19.67 15.91
CA LEU A 442 2.64 19.98 15.82
C LEU A 442 2.28 20.86 17.03
N ASN A 443 2.17 22.17 16.81
CA ASN A 443 1.43 23.02 17.72
C ASN A 443 -0.06 22.75 17.46
N VAL A 444 -0.62 21.82 18.23
CA VAL A 444 -2.07 21.72 18.40
C VAL A 444 -2.52 23.04 19.04
N PRO A 445 -3.36 23.88 18.39
CA PRO A 445 -3.88 25.05 19.06
C PRO A 445 -4.85 24.57 20.14
N LEU A 446 -4.47 24.76 21.40
CA LEU A 446 -5.41 24.74 22.51
C LEU A 446 -6.43 25.87 22.26
N ARG A 447 -7.71 25.53 22.39
CA ARG A 447 -8.85 26.44 22.25
C ARG A 447 -8.64 27.71 23.08
N ASP A 448 -8.69 28.87 22.44
CA ASP A 448 -8.65 30.19 23.09
C ASP A 448 -9.99 30.54 23.74
N GLU A 449 -9.93 30.87 25.03
CA GLU A 449 -10.85 31.79 25.71
C GLU A 449 -10.36 33.24 25.48
N PRO A 450 -11.25 34.25 25.38
CA PRO A 450 -10.89 35.54 24.82
C PRO A 450 -10.25 36.47 25.86
N LYS A 451 -9.08 37.05 25.55
CA LYS A 451 -8.61 38.27 26.23
C LYS A 451 -8.03 39.30 25.25
N LEU A 452 -8.46 40.53 25.50
CA LEU A 452 -8.16 41.77 24.80
C LEU A 452 -6.66 42.11 24.74
N GLY A 453 -6.28 42.84 23.67
CA GLY A 453 -5.47 44.04 23.83
C GLY A 453 -4.08 44.07 23.17
N LEU A 454 -4.02 44.77 22.03
CA LEU A 454 -2.97 45.73 21.62
C LEU A 454 -1.49 45.31 21.62
N ALA A 455 -0.92 45.24 20.41
CA ALA A 455 0.11 46.16 19.87
C ALA A 455 1.37 45.51 19.24
N GLN A 456 1.57 45.88 17.96
CA GLN A 456 2.84 46.17 17.26
C GLN A 456 3.82 45.03 16.90
N LEU A 457 3.93 44.82 15.57
CA LEU A 457 5.07 44.21 14.86
C LEU A 457 6.32 45.12 14.92
N PRO A 458 7.55 44.59 14.74
CA PRO A 458 8.15 44.69 13.40
C PRO A 458 9.05 43.52 12.92
N VAL A 459 8.95 43.27 11.62
CA VAL A 459 9.98 43.12 10.56
C VAL A 459 11.23 42.22 10.78
N CYS A 460 11.37 41.29 9.83
CA CYS A 460 12.49 40.39 9.54
C CYS A 460 13.71 41.13 8.93
N ALA A 461 14.93 40.78 9.35
CA ALA A 461 16.17 41.11 8.65
C ALA A 461 17.12 39.90 8.57
N CYS A 462 17.44 39.56 7.32
CA CYS A 462 18.32 38.49 6.87
C CYS A 462 19.80 38.85 7.13
N CYS A 463 20.62 37.85 7.46
CA CYS A 463 22.11 37.79 7.52
C CYS A 463 22.86 38.56 8.63
N GLY A 464 23.73 37.84 9.37
CA GLY A 464 24.71 38.41 10.31
C GLY A 464 25.30 37.37 11.26
N THR A 465 26.44 36.78 10.89
CA THR A 465 27.26 35.84 11.68
C THR A 465 27.71 36.40 13.03
N VAL A 466 27.68 35.57 14.09
CA VAL A 466 28.57 35.71 15.26
C VAL A 466 28.95 34.32 15.82
N GLU A 467 30.25 34.02 15.84
CA GLU A 467 30.87 32.95 16.62
C GLU A 467 30.71 33.20 18.12
N ALA A 468 30.44 32.16 18.93
CA ALA A 468 30.93 32.11 20.32
C ALA A 468 30.76 30.71 20.95
N SER A 469 31.88 29.99 21.00
CA SER A 469 32.48 29.35 22.18
C SER A 469 31.62 28.89 23.37
N LEU A 470 31.78 27.60 23.69
CA LEU A 470 31.42 26.89 24.93
C LEU A 470 31.64 27.66 26.24
N PRO A 471 30.78 27.48 27.28
CA PRO A 471 31.18 27.62 28.66
C PRO A 471 31.54 26.26 29.29
N LYS A 472 32.69 26.29 29.95
CA LYS A 472 33.35 25.22 30.70
C LYS A 472 32.59 24.84 31.97
N LEU A 473 32.74 23.57 32.36
CA LEU A 473 32.49 23.06 33.71
C LEU A 473 33.22 23.92 34.76
N GLY A 474 32.45 24.43 35.72
CA GLY A 474 32.94 25.03 36.96
C GLY A 474 32.76 24.05 38.12
N VAL A 475 33.87 23.50 38.59
CA VAL A 475 34.02 22.78 39.85
C VAL A 475 33.88 23.76 41.00
N ALA A 476 33.05 23.46 42.00
CA ALA A 476 33.09 24.11 43.30
C ALA A 476 33.29 23.06 44.40
N ARG A 477 34.40 23.21 45.13
CA ARG A 477 34.77 22.46 46.34
C ARG A 477 34.25 23.21 47.58
N ALA A 478 33.67 22.44 48.50
CA ALA A 478 33.68 22.51 49.97
C ALA A 478 33.74 23.86 50.72
N ALA A 479 32.78 24.07 51.62
CA ALA A 479 32.98 24.37 53.05
C ALA A 479 31.64 24.34 53.80
N GLY A 480 31.58 23.68 54.97
CA GLY A 480 30.44 23.69 55.90
C GLY A 480 29.92 22.30 56.24
#